data_AF-A0A956U0Y9-F1
#
_entry.id   AF-A0A956U0Y9-F1
#
_cell.length_a   1.000
_cell.length_b   1.000
_cell.length_c   1.000
_cell.angle_alpha   90.00
_cell.angle_beta   90.00
_cell.angle_gamma   90.00
#
_symmetry.space_group_name_H-M   'P 1'
#
loop_
_entity.id
_entity.type
_entity.pdbx_description
1 polymer ?
#
loop_
_entity_poly.entity_id
_entity_poly.type
_entity_poly.pdbx_seq_one_letter_code
_entity_poly.pdbx_strand_id
1 'polypeptide(L)'
;MELADSSQKLTIEEEIYFRSSLDYLFRTYKNAAIYGVAEAVAKLLTAASPHHKAVIKYVVLENSEELSIQNIPVRGVDSSPAGIDVVVVCAGANEAEFVNRARQWAGNSARVFAAVTDTIMLGAVRFGGEDTGDKWPTKMYMLCTSERTGSTMLSALLTRTKLLGIPGERFTKFLKQYVDEKVITYGEIVPELLKRYQTPNGVFGVKMHGYQFPILLEALNSLQGADREKIDDLLANASYIFLVRRNLYEQAISLWRARQTRTYHIYNRPAHKGLSRLLKLMNPKVAAGVIGGLLQKRKKAPPPYDYEELRRILLELIDDRNSWRSFFRNNGVAPLTVTYENFVNDIPATIVDISTCVGVRVPKERTLIEPVSRKMADSYTMEIMQIFKRDLEGNDAQLFNKVEQLIDGDIHEE
;
A
#
# COMPACT_ATOMS: atom_id res chain seq x y z
N MET A 1 -16.08 19.89 32.64
CA MET A 1 -16.14 20.99 31.66
C MET A 1 -14.73 21.22 31.16
N GLU A 2 -14.39 20.59 30.05
CA GLU A 2 -13.34 21.00 29.12
C GLU A 2 -13.76 20.38 27.79
N LEU A 3 -14.27 21.23 26.90
CA LEU A 3 -14.66 20.85 25.54
C LEU A 3 -13.38 20.47 24.80
N ALA A 4 -13.31 19.21 24.34
CA ALA A 4 -12.26 18.80 23.41
C ALA A 4 -12.33 19.69 22.17
N ASP A 5 -11.24 20.39 21.90
CA ASP A 5 -11.03 21.34 20.82
C ASP A 5 -11.45 20.73 19.47
N SER A 6 -12.56 21.21 18.90
CA SER A 6 -13.16 20.78 17.64
C SER A 6 -12.42 21.32 16.40
N SER A 7 -11.14 21.68 16.54
CA SER A 7 -10.34 22.34 15.50
C SER A 7 -9.12 21.55 15.04
N GLN A 8 -9.10 20.21 15.19
CA GLN A 8 -8.02 19.41 14.59
C GLN A 8 -8.05 19.52 13.06
N LYS A 9 -7.18 20.39 12.53
CA LYS A 9 -6.82 20.46 11.11
C LYS A 9 -6.31 19.09 10.67
N LEU A 10 -6.68 18.71 9.45
CA LEU A 10 -6.13 17.54 8.79
C LEU A 10 -4.59 17.62 8.79
N THR A 11 -3.96 16.50 9.06
CA THR A 11 -2.53 16.34 8.79
C THR A 11 -2.27 16.47 7.29
N ILE A 12 -1.05 16.86 6.92
CA ILE A 12 -0.64 16.94 5.50
C ILE A 12 -0.88 15.61 4.77
N GLU A 13 -0.71 14.49 5.47
CA GLU A 13 -0.96 13.15 4.91
C GLU A 13 -2.45 12.96 4.61
N GLU A 14 -3.33 13.26 5.56
CA GLU A 14 -4.79 13.21 5.39
C GLU A 14 -5.29 14.15 4.28
N GLU A 15 -4.76 15.38 4.17
CA GLU A 15 -5.15 16.28 3.07
C GLU A 15 -4.78 15.71 1.70
N ILE A 16 -3.57 15.16 1.56
CA ILE A 16 -3.13 14.51 0.32
C ILE A 16 -4.02 13.30 0.03
N TYR A 17 -4.40 12.55 1.08
CA TYR A 17 -5.24 11.38 0.96
C TYR A 17 -6.64 11.75 0.47
N PHE A 18 -7.32 12.68 1.13
CA PHE A 18 -8.64 13.13 0.72
C PHE A 18 -8.63 13.71 -0.70
N ARG A 19 -7.65 14.57 -1.04
CA ARG A 19 -7.54 15.10 -2.41
C ARG A 19 -7.43 13.99 -3.45
N SER A 20 -6.59 13.00 -3.18
CA SER A 20 -6.38 11.87 -4.07
C SER A 20 -7.66 11.06 -4.28
N SER A 21 -8.37 10.73 -3.20
CA SER A 21 -9.66 10.01 -3.27
C SER A 21 -10.73 10.80 -4.04
N LEU A 22 -10.79 12.12 -3.82
CA LEU A 22 -11.75 12.99 -4.52
C LEU A 22 -11.40 13.18 -5.99
N ASP A 23 -10.12 13.36 -6.34
CA ASP A 23 -9.65 13.43 -7.73
C ASP A 23 -10.10 12.18 -8.49
N TYR A 24 -9.99 11.01 -7.87
CA TYR A 24 -10.46 9.75 -8.46
C TYR A 24 -11.98 9.73 -8.68
N LEU A 25 -12.76 9.98 -7.62
CA LEU A 25 -14.22 9.89 -7.70
C LEU A 25 -14.77 10.92 -8.70
N PHE A 26 -14.29 12.16 -8.65
CA PHE A 26 -14.88 13.26 -9.40
C PHE A 26 -14.35 13.44 -10.83
N ARG A 27 -13.36 12.63 -11.23
CA ARG A 27 -13.05 12.42 -12.66
C ARG A 27 -14.03 11.47 -13.33
N THR A 28 -14.52 10.49 -12.59
CA THR A 28 -15.41 9.44 -13.10
C THR A 28 -16.87 9.89 -13.05
N TYR A 29 -17.24 10.52 -11.94
CA TYR A 29 -18.62 10.93 -11.64
C TYR A 29 -18.72 12.45 -11.75
N LYS A 30 -19.77 12.95 -12.41
CA LYS A 30 -19.94 14.38 -12.72
C LYS A 30 -20.87 15.09 -11.75
N ASN A 31 -21.66 14.34 -11.00
CA ASN A 31 -22.57 14.85 -9.99
C ASN A 31 -22.38 14.06 -8.70
N ALA A 32 -21.79 14.72 -7.69
CA ALA A 32 -21.51 14.10 -6.41
C ALA A 32 -22.36 14.70 -5.30
N ALA A 33 -22.77 13.87 -4.34
CA ALA A 33 -23.23 14.31 -3.03
C ALA A 33 -22.23 13.85 -1.96
N ILE A 34 -22.01 14.68 -0.93
CA ILE A 34 -21.26 14.24 0.26
C ILE A 34 -22.26 13.92 1.36
N TYR A 35 -22.23 12.72 1.91
CA TYR A 35 -23.11 12.28 2.98
C TYR A 35 -22.30 12.14 4.27
N GLY A 36 -22.72 12.72 5.39
CA GLY A 36 -21.97 12.52 6.63
C GLY A 36 -22.31 13.46 7.77
N VAL A 37 -21.33 13.63 8.66
CA VAL A 37 -21.41 14.60 9.77
C VAL A 37 -20.74 15.91 9.39
N ALA A 38 -21.30 17.03 9.84
CA ALA A 38 -20.86 18.38 9.45
C ALA A 38 -19.34 18.58 9.60
N GLU A 39 -18.77 18.14 10.73
CA GLU A 39 -17.34 18.26 11.01
C GLU A 39 -16.47 17.49 10.00
N ALA A 40 -16.80 16.23 9.71
CA ALA A 40 -16.04 15.39 8.78
C ALA A 40 -16.15 15.93 7.35
N VAL A 41 -17.34 16.39 6.95
CA VAL A 41 -17.56 17.02 5.65
C VAL A 41 -16.77 18.32 5.54
N ALA A 42 -16.77 19.18 6.57
CA ALA A 42 -15.99 20.41 6.57
C ALA A 42 -14.48 20.13 6.44
N LYS A 43 -13.97 19.08 7.12
CA LYS A 43 -12.57 18.65 6.97
C LYS A 43 -12.27 18.22 5.53
N LEU A 44 -13.10 17.35 4.95
CA LEU A 44 -12.98 16.92 3.54
C LEU A 44 -12.98 18.12 2.58
N LEU A 45 -13.94 19.04 2.74
CA LEU A 45 -14.09 20.21 1.87
C LEU A 45 -12.94 21.21 2.02
N THR A 46 -12.29 21.26 3.17
CA THR A 46 -11.05 22.03 3.36
C THR A 46 -9.93 21.46 2.49
N ALA A 47 -9.82 20.13 2.42
CA ALA A 47 -8.87 19.46 1.54
C ALA A 47 -9.28 19.55 0.07
N ALA A 48 -10.56 19.64 -0.26
CA ALA A 48 -11.05 19.63 -1.65
C ALA A 48 -10.54 20.83 -2.48
N SER A 49 -10.14 20.56 -3.74
CA SER A 49 -9.77 21.59 -4.70
C SER A 49 -11.02 22.35 -5.21
N PRO A 50 -10.88 23.53 -5.84
CA PRO A 50 -12.01 24.22 -6.49
C PRO A 50 -12.73 23.33 -7.52
N HIS A 51 -11.98 22.48 -8.23
CA HIS A 51 -12.55 21.52 -9.17
C HIS A 51 -13.43 20.49 -8.47
N HIS A 52 -12.95 19.90 -7.35
CA HIS A 52 -13.75 18.95 -6.58
C HIS A 52 -15.05 19.58 -6.10
N LYS A 53 -14.99 20.80 -5.55
CA LYS A 53 -16.17 21.51 -5.05
C LYS A 53 -17.20 21.80 -6.15
N ALA A 54 -16.76 21.99 -7.40
CA ALA A 54 -17.67 22.23 -8.53
C ALA A 54 -18.49 21.00 -8.94
N VAL A 55 -18.00 19.80 -8.65
CA VAL A 55 -18.67 18.51 -8.94
C VAL A 55 -19.64 18.13 -7.82
N ILE A 56 -19.40 18.61 -6.60
CA ILE A 56 -20.28 18.40 -5.44
C ILE A 56 -21.52 19.30 -5.57
N LYS A 57 -22.69 18.68 -5.72
CA LYS A 57 -23.96 19.40 -5.86
C LYS A 57 -24.52 19.87 -4.52
N TYR A 58 -24.44 19.00 -3.52
CA TYR A 58 -24.89 19.29 -2.16
C TYR A 58 -24.29 18.31 -1.16
N VAL A 59 -24.37 18.68 0.11
CA VAL A 59 -24.07 17.84 1.26
C VAL A 59 -25.39 17.31 1.83
N VAL A 60 -25.41 16.07 2.29
CA VAL A 60 -26.51 15.46 3.03
C VAL A 60 -26.06 15.26 4.47
N LEU A 61 -26.80 15.86 5.41
CA LEU A 61 -26.58 15.73 6.84
C LEU A 61 -27.84 15.18 7.50
N GLU A 62 -27.67 14.35 8.53
CA GLU A 62 -28.79 13.78 9.28
C GLU A 62 -29.39 14.77 10.29
N ASN A 63 -28.55 15.56 10.96
CA ASN A 63 -28.94 16.41 12.09
C ASN A 63 -28.30 17.80 12.03
N SER A 64 -28.62 18.59 11.01
CA SER A 64 -28.08 19.95 10.92
C SER A 64 -29.08 20.96 10.41
N GLU A 65 -29.19 22.08 11.10
CA GLU A 65 -29.90 23.29 10.64
C GLU A 65 -29.03 24.12 9.67
N GLU A 66 -27.81 23.67 9.36
CA GLU A 66 -26.94 24.38 8.42
C GLU A 66 -27.56 24.42 7.03
N LEU A 67 -27.59 25.61 6.43
CA LEU A 67 -28.02 25.81 5.05
C LEU A 67 -26.91 25.48 4.04
N SER A 68 -25.64 25.56 4.46
CA SER A 68 -24.48 25.24 3.62
C SER A 68 -23.21 24.99 4.43
N ILE A 69 -22.35 24.05 3.99
CA ILE A 69 -20.98 23.87 4.50
C ILE A 69 -20.00 24.34 3.44
N GLN A 70 -19.11 25.30 3.79
CA GLN A 70 -18.11 25.86 2.86
C GLN A 70 -18.67 26.26 1.49
N ASN A 71 -19.81 26.93 1.48
CA ASN A 71 -20.56 27.38 0.29
C ASN A 71 -21.18 26.27 -0.56
N ILE A 72 -21.24 25.03 -0.05
CA ILE A 72 -21.96 23.93 -0.70
C ILE A 72 -23.31 23.76 0.01
N PRO A 73 -24.44 23.75 -0.71
CA PRO A 73 -25.77 23.61 -0.11
C PRO A 73 -25.89 22.33 0.71
N VAL A 74 -26.56 22.42 1.86
CA VAL A 74 -26.90 21.26 2.69
C VAL A 74 -28.36 20.86 2.43
N ARG A 75 -28.63 19.55 2.40
CA ARG A 75 -29.96 18.96 2.31
C ARG A 75 -30.15 17.92 3.42
N GLY A 76 -31.41 17.74 3.84
CA GLY A 76 -31.78 16.65 4.73
C GLY A 76 -31.86 15.30 4.03
N VAL A 77 -31.86 14.23 4.81
CA VAL A 77 -32.00 12.84 4.33
C VAL A 77 -33.34 12.56 3.65
N ASP A 78 -34.36 13.39 3.86
CA ASP A 78 -35.65 13.27 3.16
C ASP A 78 -35.61 13.78 1.71
N SER A 79 -34.49 14.39 1.29
CA SER A 79 -34.34 14.89 -0.08
C SER A 79 -34.05 13.77 -1.07
N SER A 80 -34.55 13.90 -2.30
CA SER A 80 -34.31 12.92 -3.37
C SER A 80 -32.83 12.89 -3.79
N PRO A 81 -32.23 11.70 -4.01
CA PRO A 81 -30.88 11.56 -4.57
C PRO A 81 -30.81 11.77 -6.09
N ALA A 82 -31.91 12.20 -6.74
CA ALA A 82 -31.99 12.30 -8.19
C ALA A 82 -30.92 13.24 -8.80
N GLY A 83 -30.27 12.77 -9.88
CA GLY A 83 -29.23 13.52 -10.58
C GLY A 83 -27.86 13.47 -9.92
N ILE A 84 -27.65 12.58 -8.95
CA ILE A 84 -26.35 12.26 -8.36
C ILE A 84 -25.85 10.94 -8.94
N ASP A 85 -24.59 10.91 -9.35
CA ASP A 85 -23.93 9.71 -9.87
C ASP A 85 -23.21 8.95 -8.72
N VAL A 86 -22.70 9.71 -7.74
CA VAL A 86 -21.90 9.17 -6.63
C VAL A 86 -22.18 9.88 -5.30
N VAL A 87 -22.22 9.10 -4.24
CA VAL A 87 -22.30 9.56 -2.86
C VAL A 87 -20.98 9.25 -2.16
N VAL A 88 -20.34 10.27 -1.63
CA VAL A 88 -19.10 10.13 -0.85
C VAL A 88 -19.45 10.26 0.62
N VAL A 89 -19.24 9.19 1.38
CA VAL A 89 -19.54 9.14 2.80
C VAL A 89 -18.35 9.65 3.58
N CYS A 90 -18.57 10.67 4.40
CA CYS A 90 -17.57 11.26 5.29
C CYS A 90 -18.06 11.16 6.73
N ALA A 91 -17.63 10.10 7.39
CA ALA A 91 -17.90 9.84 8.79
C ALA A 91 -16.62 9.97 9.62
N GLY A 92 -16.75 10.39 10.88
CA GLY A 92 -15.64 10.36 11.84
C GLY A 92 -15.54 9.01 12.55
N ALA A 93 -16.61 8.60 13.22
CA ALA A 93 -16.79 7.30 13.82
C ALA A 93 -18.02 6.60 13.22
N ASN A 94 -18.17 5.29 13.43
CA ASN A 94 -19.30 4.48 12.94
C ASN A 94 -19.48 4.54 11.41
N GLU A 95 -18.39 4.54 10.65
CA GLU A 95 -18.40 4.69 9.19
C GLU A 95 -19.32 3.68 8.49
N ALA A 96 -19.30 2.41 8.91
CA ALA A 96 -20.19 1.38 8.37
C ALA A 96 -21.68 1.74 8.51
N GLU A 97 -22.06 2.37 9.62
CA GLU A 97 -23.44 2.79 9.88
C GLU A 97 -23.86 3.91 8.92
N PHE A 98 -23.00 4.92 8.76
CA PHE A 98 -23.20 6.03 7.82
C PHE A 98 -23.25 5.54 6.37
N VAL A 99 -22.40 4.59 5.99
CA VAL A 99 -22.42 3.99 4.64
C VAL A 99 -23.73 3.26 4.39
N ASN A 100 -24.21 2.47 5.36
CA ASN A 100 -25.46 1.75 5.22
C ASN A 100 -26.65 2.71 5.06
N ARG A 101 -26.70 3.80 5.83
CA ARG A 101 -27.74 4.82 5.69
C ARG A 101 -27.63 5.58 4.38
N ALA A 102 -26.42 5.94 3.95
CA ALA A 102 -26.20 6.55 2.64
C ALA A 102 -26.65 5.64 1.49
N ARG A 103 -26.44 4.32 1.60
CA ARG A 103 -26.96 3.32 0.63
C ARG A 103 -28.48 3.23 0.64
N GLN A 104 -29.11 3.25 1.81
CA GLN A 104 -30.57 3.28 1.91
C GLN A 104 -31.14 4.55 1.29
N TRP A 105 -30.51 5.70 1.57
CA TRP A 105 -30.91 7.00 1.01
C TRP A 105 -30.72 7.08 -0.50
N ALA A 106 -29.56 6.66 -1.02
CA ALA A 106 -29.24 6.69 -2.43
C ALA A 106 -30.05 5.65 -3.25
N GLY A 107 -30.38 4.52 -2.62
CA GLY A 107 -30.96 3.36 -3.28
C GLY A 107 -30.08 2.88 -4.44
N ASN A 108 -30.69 2.63 -5.59
CA ASN A 108 -29.98 2.27 -6.83
C ASN A 108 -29.61 3.49 -7.69
N SER A 109 -29.87 4.71 -7.22
CA SER A 109 -29.75 5.93 -8.04
C SER A 109 -28.30 6.40 -8.17
N ALA A 110 -27.46 6.08 -7.18
CA ALA A 110 -26.08 6.52 -7.12
C ALA A 110 -25.20 5.45 -6.46
N ARG A 111 -23.92 5.43 -6.82
CA ARG A 111 -22.93 4.57 -6.15
C ARG A 111 -22.51 5.20 -4.83
N VAL A 112 -22.31 4.40 -3.79
CA VAL A 112 -21.90 4.89 -2.47
C VAL A 112 -20.47 4.47 -2.19
N PHE A 113 -19.61 5.44 -1.89
CA PHE A 113 -18.21 5.22 -1.54
C PHE A 113 -17.90 5.84 -0.20
N ALA A 114 -17.20 5.08 0.64
CA ALA A 114 -16.66 5.58 1.89
C ALA A 114 -15.34 6.31 1.63
N ALA A 115 -15.22 7.57 2.07
CA ALA A 115 -13.96 8.30 2.03
C ALA A 115 -13.07 7.84 3.20
N VAL A 116 -12.62 6.58 3.14
CA VAL A 116 -11.78 5.99 4.17
C VAL A 116 -10.44 6.73 4.26
N THR A 117 -10.00 6.97 5.49
CA THR A 117 -8.66 7.50 5.80
C THR A 117 -7.55 6.49 5.54
N ASP A 118 -7.86 5.20 5.36
CA ASP A 118 -6.85 4.14 5.24
C ASP A 118 -6.58 3.62 3.82
N THR A 119 -5.29 3.75 3.47
CA THR A 119 -4.42 3.23 2.38
C THR A 119 -4.92 2.52 1.11
N ILE A 120 -6.07 1.87 1.05
CA ILE A 120 -6.41 0.97 -0.08
C ILE A 120 -6.83 1.73 -1.34
N MET A 121 -7.61 2.80 -1.18
CA MET A 121 -7.93 3.73 -2.28
C MET A 121 -6.75 4.63 -2.65
N LEU A 122 -5.82 4.84 -1.73
CA LEU A 122 -4.86 5.95 -1.79
C LEU A 122 -3.60 5.66 -2.59
N GLY A 123 -3.22 4.39 -2.74
CA GLY A 123 -2.10 4.04 -3.59
C GLY A 123 -2.39 4.22 -5.09
N ALA A 124 -3.66 4.26 -5.50
CA ALA A 124 -4.07 4.25 -6.92
C ALA A 124 -3.79 5.59 -7.59
N VAL A 125 -3.67 6.65 -6.79
CA VAL A 125 -3.63 8.03 -7.26
C VAL A 125 -2.26 8.67 -7.06
N ARG A 126 -1.42 8.11 -6.18
CA ARG A 126 -0.04 8.54 -6.06
C ARG A 126 0.79 7.87 -7.13
N PHE A 127 0.98 8.51 -8.29
CA PHE A 127 2.27 8.62 -9.00
C PHE A 127 2.17 9.32 -10.37
N GLY A 128 1.43 10.43 -10.50
CA GLY A 128 1.60 11.37 -11.62
C GLY A 128 1.68 10.76 -13.03
N GLY A 129 1.03 9.61 -13.21
CA GLY A 129 0.92 8.92 -14.49
C GLY A 129 -0.24 9.51 -15.27
N GLU A 130 -0.20 9.36 -16.59
CA GLU A 130 -1.38 9.62 -17.40
C GLU A 130 -2.53 8.75 -16.90
N ASP A 131 -3.72 9.36 -16.81
CA ASP A 131 -4.94 8.70 -16.40
C ASP A 131 -5.26 7.58 -17.39
N THR A 132 -5.34 6.34 -16.92
CA THR A 132 -5.72 5.21 -17.77
C THR A 132 -7.23 5.15 -18.00
N GLY A 133 -8.01 5.99 -17.30
CA GLY A 133 -9.47 5.97 -17.32
C GLY A 133 -10.03 4.66 -16.79
N ASP A 134 -11.21 4.27 -17.26
CA ASP A 134 -11.85 2.99 -16.91
C ASP A 134 -11.34 1.79 -17.71
N LYS A 135 -10.16 1.92 -18.36
CA LYS A 135 -9.58 0.84 -19.15
C LYS A 135 -9.11 -0.29 -18.23
N TRP A 136 -9.39 -1.52 -18.63
CA TRP A 136 -8.85 -2.69 -17.96
C TRP A 136 -7.37 -2.90 -18.31
N PRO A 137 -6.57 -3.43 -17.37
CA PRO A 137 -5.25 -3.94 -17.69
C PRO A 137 -5.32 -4.99 -18.80
N THR A 138 -4.25 -5.09 -19.57
CA THR A 138 -4.05 -6.13 -20.59
C THR A 138 -2.97 -7.13 -20.18
N LYS A 139 -2.19 -6.81 -19.14
CA LYS A 139 -1.16 -7.65 -18.57
C LYS A 139 -1.19 -7.54 -17.05
N MET A 140 -0.98 -8.67 -16.39
CA MET A 140 -0.86 -8.75 -14.95
C MET A 140 0.42 -9.48 -14.56
N TYR A 141 1.06 -9.02 -13.50
CA TYR A 141 2.06 -9.84 -12.80
C TYR A 141 1.87 -9.80 -11.28
N MET A 142 2.24 -10.90 -10.65
CA MET A 142 2.30 -11.03 -9.19
C MET A 142 3.74 -11.08 -8.72
N LEU A 143 4.13 -10.11 -7.89
CA LEU A 143 5.38 -10.13 -7.14
C LEU A 143 5.15 -10.90 -5.83
N CYS A 144 5.36 -12.21 -5.89
CA CYS A 144 5.31 -13.14 -4.77
C CYS A 144 6.54 -12.98 -3.89
N THR A 145 6.36 -12.68 -2.61
CA THR A 145 7.47 -12.36 -1.70
C THR A 145 7.15 -12.71 -0.24
N SER A 146 8.15 -12.68 0.63
CA SER A 146 7.99 -12.58 2.09
C SER A 146 8.42 -11.20 2.61
N GLU A 147 8.17 -10.92 3.89
CA GLU A 147 8.59 -9.65 4.49
C GLU A 147 10.12 -9.51 4.43
N ARG A 148 10.63 -8.28 4.27
CA ARG A 148 12.09 -7.96 4.37
C ARG A 148 13.00 -8.54 3.27
N THR A 149 12.45 -8.85 2.11
CA THR A 149 13.19 -9.25 0.89
C THR A 149 13.63 -8.08 -0.01
N GLY A 150 13.33 -6.84 0.37
CA GLY A 150 13.53 -5.68 -0.51
C GLY A 150 12.37 -5.40 -1.47
N SER A 151 11.26 -6.14 -1.34
CA SER A 151 10.07 -5.99 -2.19
C SER A 151 9.53 -4.56 -2.31
N THR A 152 9.54 -3.77 -1.24
CA THR A 152 9.14 -2.35 -1.31
C THR A 152 10.12 -1.50 -2.13
N MET A 153 11.43 -1.79 -2.08
CA MET A 153 12.44 -1.10 -2.89
C MET A 153 12.22 -1.43 -4.36
N LEU A 154 12.08 -2.72 -4.69
CA LEU A 154 11.80 -3.16 -6.05
C LEU A 154 10.50 -2.56 -6.59
N SER A 155 9.40 -2.63 -5.82
CA SER A 155 8.13 -1.99 -6.17
C SER A 155 8.26 -0.50 -6.53
N ALA A 156 9.04 0.26 -5.76
CA ALA A 156 9.27 1.67 -6.02
C ALA A 156 10.07 1.90 -7.31
N LEU A 157 11.04 1.05 -7.60
CA LEU A 157 11.81 1.11 -8.86
C LEU A 157 10.94 0.76 -10.06
N LEU A 158 10.15 -0.32 -9.98
CA LEU A 158 9.20 -0.73 -11.02
C LEU A 158 8.18 0.38 -11.32
N THR A 159 7.64 1.01 -10.29
CA THR A 159 6.73 2.16 -10.42
C THR A 159 7.39 3.32 -11.18
N ARG A 160 8.67 3.60 -10.91
CA ARG A 160 9.41 4.71 -11.55
C ARG A 160 9.71 4.48 -13.02
N THR A 161 9.64 3.24 -13.51
CA THR A 161 9.68 2.96 -14.97
C THR A 161 8.47 3.55 -15.71
N LYS A 162 7.35 3.75 -14.99
CA LYS A 162 6.02 4.10 -15.52
C LYS A 162 5.52 3.14 -16.62
N LEU A 163 6.06 1.93 -16.65
CA LEU A 163 5.74 0.89 -17.65
C LEU A 163 5.42 -0.48 -17.02
N LEU A 164 5.75 -0.66 -15.73
CA LEU A 164 5.61 -1.93 -15.01
C LEU A 164 4.58 -1.83 -13.87
N GLY A 165 3.51 -1.06 -14.06
CA GLY A 165 2.46 -0.88 -13.06
C GLY A 165 2.93 -0.14 -11.79
N ILE A 166 2.08 -0.18 -10.76
CA ILE A 166 2.33 0.41 -9.44
C ILE A 166 2.20 -0.70 -8.36
N PRO A 167 3.14 -1.68 -8.36
CA PRO A 167 3.05 -2.86 -7.50
C PRO A 167 3.11 -2.50 -6.02
N GLY A 168 2.06 -2.87 -5.29
CA GLY A 168 1.99 -2.73 -3.83
C GLY A 168 1.04 -3.77 -3.24
N GLU A 169 0.93 -3.75 -1.92
CA GLU A 169 0.04 -4.67 -1.19
C GLU A 169 -1.38 -4.13 -1.25
N ARG A 170 -2.24 -4.82 -2.00
CA ARG A 170 -3.63 -4.39 -2.21
C ARG A 170 -4.64 -5.24 -1.44
N PHE A 171 -4.31 -6.51 -1.21
CA PHE A 171 -5.14 -7.47 -0.47
C PHE A 171 -4.69 -7.51 1.00
N THR A 172 -4.91 -6.40 1.71
CA THR A 172 -4.45 -6.22 3.09
C THR A 172 -5.51 -6.66 4.11
N LYS A 173 -5.11 -6.85 5.37
CA LYS A 173 -6.05 -7.09 6.47
C LYS A 173 -7.05 -5.93 6.64
N PHE A 174 -6.64 -4.70 6.35
CA PHE A 174 -7.54 -3.54 6.35
C PHE A 174 -8.62 -3.70 5.28
N LEU A 175 -8.29 -4.17 4.08
CA LEU A 175 -9.28 -4.39 3.03
C LEU A 175 -10.31 -5.40 3.50
N LYS A 176 -9.82 -6.51 4.07
CA LYS A 176 -10.69 -7.54 4.62
C LYS A 176 -11.60 -6.97 5.71
N GLN A 177 -11.05 -6.21 6.65
CA GLN A 177 -11.83 -5.59 7.73
C GLN A 177 -12.97 -4.72 7.18
N TYR A 178 -12.69 -3.85 6.21
CA TYR A 178 -13.73 -3.01 5.59
C TYR A 178 -14.80 -3.81 4.85
N VAL A 179 -14.43 -4.94 4.25
CA VAL A 179 -15.39 -5.85 3.61
C VAL A 179 -16.25 -6.57 4.65
N ASP A 180 -15.65 -7.09 5.72
CA ASP A 180 -16.35 -7.78 6.80
C ASP A 180 -17.32 -6.83 7.53
N GLU A 181 -16.93 -5.57 7.71
CA GLU A 181 -17.75 -4.49 8.28
C GLU A 181 -18.79 -3.93 7.28
N LYS A 182 -18.81 -4.44 6.04
CA LYS A 182 -19.72 -4.04 4.95
C LYS A 182 -19.60 -2.58 4.53
N VAL A 183 -18.47 -1.93 4.82
CA VAL A 183 -18.15 -0.56 4.37
C VAL A 183 -17.98 -0.53 2.85
N ILE A 184 -17.32 -1.55 2.29
CA ILE A 184 -17.14 -1.75 0.85
C ILE A 184 -17.28 -3.24 0.53
N THR A 185 -17.59 -3.58 -0.71
CA THR A 185 -17.57 -4.97 -1.20
C THR A 185 -16.36 -5.20 -2.09
N TYR A 186 -15.93 -6.46 -2.23
CA TYR A 186 -14.89 -6.80 -3.21
C TYR A 186 -15.29 -6.43 -4.64
N GLY A 187 -16.57 -6.58 -4.99
CA GLY A 187 -17.13 -6.17 -6.29
C GLY A 187 -16.98 -4.69 -6.60
N GLU A 188 -17.07 -3.83 -5.58
CA GLU A 188 -16.86 -2.39 -5.76
C GLU A 188 -15.38 -2.02 -5.88
N ILE A 189 -14.49 -2.68 -5.13
CA ILE A 189 -13.09 -2.24 -4.99
C ILE A 189 -12.10 -2.95 -5.91
N VAL A 190 -12.24 -4.26 -6.13
CA VAL A 190 -11.23 -5.05 -6.87
C VAL A 190 -11.09 -4.60 -8.32
N PRO A 191 -12.18 -4.38 -9.09
CA PRO A 191 -12.07 -3.83 -10.44
C PRO A 191 -11.31 -2.50 -10.48
N GLU A 192 -11.54 -1.64 -9.49
CA GLU A 192 -10.88 -0.34 -9.40
C GLU A 192 -9.41 -0.49 -8.99
N LEU A 193 -9.06 -1.42 -8.09
CA LEU A 193 -7.67 -1.73 -7.80
C LEU A 193 -6.90 -2.14 -9.07
N LEU A 194 -7.49 -2.94 -9.95
CA LEU A 194 -6.79 -3.36 -11.17
C LEU A 194 -6.66 -2.22 -12.17
N LYS A 195 -7.75 -1.49 -12.44
CA LYS A 195 -7.77 -0.38 -13.40
C LYS A 195 -6.84 0.76 -12.99
N ARG A 196 -6.69 1.04 -11.70
CA ARG A 196 -5.97 2.26 -11.27
C ARG A 196 -4.49 2.07 -10.97
N TYR A 197 -4.09 0.85 -10.60
CA TYR A 197 -2.68 0.57 -10.28
C TYR A 197 -1.88 0.04 -11.47
N GLN A 198 -2.45 0.15 -12.67
CA GLN A 198 -1.75 -0.12 -13.92
C GLN A 198 -1.01 1.12 -14.44
N THR A 199 -0.03 0.91 -15.31
CA THR A 199 0.57 1.98 -16.12
C THR A 199 -0.18 2.15 -17.45
N PRO A 200 -0.03 3.30 -18.16
CA PRO A 200 -0.79 3.59 -19.40
C PRO A 200 -0.67 2.55 -20.51
N ASN A 201 0.40 1.75 -20.50
CA ASN A 201 0.59 0.61 -21.40
C ASN A 201 -0.19 -0.66 -21.00
N GLY A 202 -1.09 -0.59 -20.01
CA GLY A 202 -1.98 -1.69 -19.63
C GLY A 202 -1.37 -2.72 -18.67
N VAL A 203 -0.25 -2.41 -18.02
CA VAL A 203 0.43 -3.36 -17.11
C VAL A 203 0.00 -3.09 -15.66
N PHE A 204 -0.66 -4.07 -15.04
CA PHE A 204 -0.95 -4.10 -13.62
C PHE A 204 0.04 -5.01 -12.88
N GLY A 205 0.63 -4.50 -11.80
CA GLY A 205 1.49 -5.27 -10.91
C GLY A 205 0.90 -5.30 -9.51
N VAL A 206 0.93 -6.45 -8.84
CA VAL A 206 0.53 -6.59 -7.44
C VAL A 206 1.63 -7.26 -6.62
N LYS A 207 1.91 -6.72 -5.43
CA LYS A 207 2.82 -7.35 -4.47
C LYS A 207 2.00 -8.20 -3.51
N MET A 208 2.43 -9.43 -3.29
CA MET A 208 1.71 -10.41 -2.48
C MET A 208 2.64 -11.11 -1.50
N HIS A 209 2.32 -11.00 -0.21
CA HIS A 209 2.85 -11.89 0.83
C HIS A 209 1.95 -13.11 1.00
N GLY A 210 2.50 -14.23 1.49
CA GLY A 210 1.75 -15.51 1.61
C GLY A 210 0.46 -15.36 2.40
N TYR A 211 0.51 -14.65 3.54
CA TYR A 211 -0.66 -14.39 4.39
C TYR A 211 -1.75 -13.52 3.75
N GLN A 212 -1.47 -12.84 2.63
CA GLN A 212 -2.43 -12.02 1.89
C GLN A 212 -3.18 -12.82 0.82
N PHE A 213 -2.62 -13.96 0.40
CA PHE A 213 -3.17 -14.78 -0.65
C PHE A 213 -4.60 -15.30 -0.35
N PRO A 214 -4.95 -15.71 0.89
CA PRO A 214 -6.33 -16.09 1.21
C PRO A 214 -7.34 -14.95 1.00
N ILE A 215 -6.95 -13.69 1.26
CA ILE A 215 -7.82 -12.52 1.04
C ILE A 215 -8.06 -12.31 -0.46
N LEU A 216 -7.04 -12.53 -1.30
CA LEU A 216 -7.23 -12.53 -2.75
C LEU A 216 -8.21 -13.63 -3.17
N LEU A 217 -8.05 -14.87 -2.69
CA LEU A 217 -8.97 -15.96 -3.05
C LEU A 217 -10.41 -15.69 -2.61
N GLU A 218 -10.60 -15.17 -1.40
CA GLU A 218 -11.91 -14.74 -0.89
C GLU A 218 -12.53 -13.68 -1.80
N ALA A 219 -11.74 -12.66 -2.17
CA ALA A 219 -12.18 -11.62 -3.09
C ALA A 219 -12.59 -12.21 -4.44
N LEU A 220 -11.75 -13.03 -5.06
CA LEU A 220 -11.99 -13.68 -6.34
C LEU A 220 -13.27 -14.53 -6.34
N ASN A 221 -13.50 -15.31 -5.30
CA ASN A 221 -14.69 -16.17 -5.16
C ASN A 221 -15.99 -15.37 -4.98
N SER A 222 -15.91 -14.12 -4.53
CA SER A 222 -17.07 -13.24 -4.34
C SER A 222 -17.48 -12.46 -5.60
N LEU A 223 -16.61 -12.39 -6.60
CA LEU A 223 -16.84 -11.62 -7.82
C LEU A 223 -17.67 -12.42 -8.84
N GLN A 224 -18.55 -11.74 -9.57
CA GLN A 224 -19.41 -12.33 -10.59
C GLN A 224 -19.52 -11.43 -11.83
N GLY A 225 -19.97 -11.99 -12.95
CA GLY A 225 -20.24 -11.26 -14.20
C GLY A 225 -18.99 -10.84 -14.96
N ALA A 226 -19.13 -9.85 -15.85
CA ALA A 226 -18.10 -9.47 -16.81
C ALA A 226 -16.77 -9.00 -16.17
N ASP A 227 -16.81 -8.42 -14.97
CA ASP A 227 -15.60 -8.00 -14.28
C ASP A 227 -14.82 -9.21 -13.73
N ARG A 228 -15.52 -10.25 -13.26
CA ARG A 228 -14.92 -11.53 -12.86
C ARG A 228 -14.22 -12.20 -14.05
N GLU A 229 -14.87 -12.27 -15.20
CA GLU A 229 -14.30 -12.88 -16.42
C GLU A 229 -13.00 -12.20 -16.85
N LYS A 230 -12.93 -10.86 -16.80
CA LYS A 230 -11.69 -10.12 -17.12
C LYS A 230 -10.57 -10.40 -16.12
N ILE A 231 -10.90 -10.51 -14.84
CA ILE A 231 -9.92 -10.81 -13.80
C ILE A 231 -9.38 -12.23 -13.96
N ASP A 232 -10.23 -13.18 -14.32
CA ASP A 232 -9.83 -14.57 -14.56
C ASP A 232 -8.93 -14.69 -15.78
N ASP A 233 -9.22 -13.96 -16.87
CA ASP A 233 -8.34 -13.89 -18.03
C ASP A 233 -6.97 -13.28 -17.68
N LEU A 234 -6.95 -12.21 -16.87
CA LEU A 234 -5.70 -11.61 -16.40
C LEU A 234 -4.88 -12.56 -15.52
N LEU A 235 -5.53 -13.32 -14.63
CA LEU A 235 -4.86 -14.28 -13.75
C LEU A 235 -4.35 -15.51 -14.50
N ALA A 236 -5.13 -16.02 -15.45
CA ALA A 236 -4.75 -17.16 -16.29
C ALA A 236 -3.49 -16.86 -17.12
N ASN A 237 -3.29 -15.59 -17.48
CA ASN A 237 -2.15 -15.11 -18.27
C ASN A 237 -1.14 -14.30 -17.43
N ALA A 238 -1.21 -14.38 -16.10
CA ALA A 238 -0.35 -13.58 -15.23
C ALA A 238 1.10 -14.10 -15.24
N SER A 239 2.05 -13.16 -15.28
CA SER A 239 3.46 -13.48 -14.99
C SER A 239 3.69 -13.55 -13.49
N TYR A 240 4.50 -14.50 -13.03
CA TYR A 240 4.84 -14.63 -11.61
C TYR A 240 6.32 -14.32 -11.39
N ILE A 241 6.59 -13.44 -10.43
CA ILE A 241 7.94 -13.06 -10.02
C ILE A 241 8.10 -13.47 -8.56
N PHE A 242 9.05 -14.33 -8.27
CA PHE A 242 9.32 -14.80 -6.93
C PHE A 242 10.55 -14.08 -6.36
N LEU A 243 10.31 -13.09 -5.51
CA LEU A 243 11.38 -12.33 -4.86
C LEU A 243 11.74 -12.95 -3.51
N VAL A 244 12.97 -13.45 -3.42
CA VAL A 244 13.53 -14.03 -2.21
C VAL A 244 14.76 -13.26 -1.75
N ARG A 245 15.18 -13.50 -0.51
CA ARG A 245 16.46 -13.02 0.01
C ARG A 245 17.26 -14.23 0.44
N ARG A 246 18.46 -14.41 -0.12
CA ARG A 246 19.25 -15.63 0.14
C ARG A 246 19.61 -15.73 1.61
N ASN A 247 20.10 -14.65 2.21
CA ASN A 247 20.49 -14.65 3.61
C ASN A 247 19.26 -14.56 4.56
N LEU A 248 18.73 -15.73 4.94
CA LEU A 248 17.59 -15.88 5.85
C LEU A 248 17.87 -15.33 7.25
N TYR A 249 19.10 -15.40 7.75
CA TYR A 249 19.46 -14.83 9.06
C TYR A 249 19.33 -13.31 9.07
N GLU A 250 19.92 -12.64 8.07
CA GLU A 250 19.78 -11.19 7.95
C GLU A 250 18.33 -10.76 7.70
N GLN A 251 17.54 -11.59 7.00
CA GLN A 251 16.12 -11.35 6.79
C GLN A 251 15.36 -11.41 8.13
N ALA A 252 15.57 -12.48 8.91
CA ALA A 252 14.94 -12.69 10.23
C ALA A 252 15.28 -11.56 11.20
N ILE A 253 16.56 -11.18 11.31
CA ILE A 253 17.00 -10.08 12.18
C ILE A 253 16.40 -8.75 11.71
N SER A 254 16.32 -8.53 10.40
CA SER A 254 15.70 -7.32 9.89
C SER A 254 14.20 -7.26 10.20
N LEU A 255 13.49 -8.39 10.18
CA LEU A 255 12.07 -8.47 10.51
C LEU A 255 11.83 -8.29 12.01
N TRP A 256 12.63 -8.97 12.83
CA TRP A 256 12.65 -8.82 14.27
C TRP A 256 12.85 -7.35 14.69
N ARG A 257 13.88 -6.67 14.17
CA ARG A 257 14.10 -5.24 14.43
C ARG A 257 12.92 -4.37 13.97
N ALA A 258 12.31 -4.68 12.82
CA ALA A 258 11.18 -3.92 12.30
C ALA A 258 9.93 -4.04 13.20
N ARG A 259 9.62 -5.26 13.68
CA ARG A 259 8.49 -5.52 14.59
C ARG A 259 8.63 -4.76 15.91
N GLN A 260 9.84 -4.74 16.49
CA GLN A 260 10.11 -4.04 17.76
C GLN A 260 10.08 -2.51 17.62
N THR A 261 10.63 -1.98 16.53
CA THR A 261 10.75 -0.53 16.33
C THR A 261 9.52 0.09 15.64
N ARG A 262 8.63 -0.75 15.09
CA ARG A 262 7.57 -0.38 14.13
C ARG A 262 8.10 0.39 12.91
N THR A 263 9.38 0.19 12.57
CA THR A 263 10.04 0.87 11.44
C THR A 263 10.44 -0.15 10.38
N TYR A 264 9.71 -0.14 9.27
CA TYR A 264 9.88 -1.11 8.18
C TYR A 264 10.72 -0.56 7.00
N HIS A 265 10.85 0.76 6.88
CA HIS A 265 11.55 1.41 5.77
C HIS A 265 12.44 2.56 6.24
N ILE A 266 13.66 2.62 5.69
CA ILE A 266 14.53 3.79 5.78
C ILE A 266 14.62 4.41 4.38
N TYR A 267 14.10 5.63 4.24
CA TYR A 267 14.13 6.38 2.99
C TYR A 267 15.38 7.26 2.92
N ASN A 268 16.05 7.28 1.76
CA ASN A 268 16.98 8.33 1.35
C ASN A 268 16.17 9.62 1.18
N ARG A 269 15.98 10.40 2.25
CA ARG A 269 15.49 11.77 2.09
C ARG A 269 16.62 12.56 1.43
N PRO A 270 16.44 13.16 0.23
CA PRO A 270 17.36 14.19 -0.21
C PRO A 270 17.38 15.27 0.88
N ALA A 271 18.54 15.87 1.14
CA ALA A 271 18.64 16.99 2.06
C ALA A 271 17.53 17.99 1.68
N HIS A 272 16.52 18.14 2.54
CA HIS A 272 15.36 18.98 2.24
C HIS A 272 15.86 20.41 2.07
N LYS A 273 16.04 20.87 0.83
CA LYS A 273 16.46 22.25 0.53
C LYS A 273 15.52 23.25 1.22
N GLY A 274 14.23 22.91 1.36
CA GLY A 274 13.24 23.66 2.11
C GLY A 274 13.48 23.69 3.62
N LEU A 275 13.84 22.57 4.25
CA LEU A 275 14.13 22.50 5.69
C LEU A 275 15.41 23.28 6.03
N SER A 276 16.44 23.18 5.19
CA SER A 276 17.67 23.97 5.35
C SER A 276 17.43 25.48 5.21
N ARG A 277 16.47 25.88 4.35
CA ARG A 277 16.05 27.29 4.20
C ARG A 277 15.21 27.75 5.39
N LEU A 278 14.31 26.90 5.88
CA LEU A 278 13.48 27.16 7.06
C LEU A 278 14.33 27.28 8.34
N LEU A 279 15.30 26.39 8.54
CA LEU A 279 16.24 26.41 9.67
C LEU A 279 17.11 27.68 9.70
N LYS A 280 17.46 28.23 8.53
CA LYS A 280 18.19 29.51 8.42
C LYS A 280 17.33 30.74 8.75
N LEU A 281 16.01 30.62 8.67
CA LEU A 281 15.05 31.69 8.99
C LEU A 281 14.55 31.63 10.44
N MET A 282 14.87 30.55 11.17
CA MET A 282 14.45 30.36 12.56
C MET A 282 15.49 30.88 13.56
N ASN A 283 15.02 31.21 14.76
CA ASN A 283 15.90 31.51 15.88
C ASN A 283 16.85 30.32 16.18
N PRO A 284 18.16 30.55 16.42
CA PRO A 284 19.15 29.50 16.66
C PRO A 284 18.77 28.49 17.77
N LYS A 285 18.12 28.94 18.85
CA LYS A 285 17.69 28.04 19.94
C LYS A 285 16.52 27.13 19.52
N VAL A 286 15.60 27.65 18.71
CA VAL A 286 14.46 26.89 18.16
C VAL A 286 14.95 25.92 17.09
N ALA A 287 15.86 26.34 16.22
CA ALA A 287 16.49 25.48 15.23
C ALA A 287 17.27 24.33 15.89
N ALA A 288 18.01 24.60 16.98
CA ALA A 288 18.69 23.58 17.76
C ALA A 288 17.71 22.59 18.42
N GLY A 289 16.55 23.05 18.92
CA GLY A 289 15.49 22.19 19.46
C GLY A 289 14.85 21.29 18.39
N VAL A 290 14.58 21.81 17.20
CA VAL A 290 14.04 21.04 16.06
C VAL A 290 15.06 20.00 15.58
N ILE A 291 16.34 20.39 15.45
CA ILE A 291 17.42 19.46 15.09
C ILE A 291 17.60 18.41 16.19
N GLY A 292 17.59 18.81 17.46
CA GLY A 292 17.68 17.93 18.62
C GLY A 292 16.54 16.91 18.68
N GLY A 293 15.29 17.32 18.44
CA GLY A 293 14.13 16.43 18.38
C GLY A 293 14.15 15.47 17.19
N LEU A 294 14.65 15.91 16.03
CA LEU A 294 14.85 15.05 14.85
C LEU A 294 15.98 14.03 15.08
N LEU A 295 17.04 14.41 15.80
CA LEU A 295 18.13 13.53 16.19
C LEU A 295 17.73 12.56 17.31
N GLN A 296 16.90 12.97 18.27
CA GLN A 296 16.34 12.10 19.30
C GLN A 296 15.40 11.05 18.72
N LYS A 297 14.54 11.39 17.75
CA LYS A 297 13.70 10.40 17.03
C LYS A 297 14.51 9.32 16.30
N ARG A 298 15.81 9.55 16.03
CA ARG A 298 16.72 8.57 15.41
C ARG A 298 17.41 7.61 16.39
N LYS A 299 17.41 7.88 17.70
CA LYS A 299 18.08 7.05 18.71
C LYS A 299 17.06 6.22 19.51
N LYS A 300 16.29 5.35 18.87
CA LYS A 300 15.77 4.18 19.61
C LYS A 300 16.91 3.18 19.75
N ALA A 301 17.22 2.79 20.98
CA ALA A 301 18.19 1.72 21.23
C ALA A 301 17.76 0.46 20.45
N PRO A 302 18.72 -0.32 19.91
CA PRO A 302 18.37 -1.58 19.27
C PRO A 302 17.63 -2.49 20.26
N PRO A 303 16.66 -3.30 19.80
CA PRO A 303 15.96 -4.23 20.67
C PRO A 303 16.95 -5.24 21.28
N PRO A 304 16.78 -5.69 22.53
CA PRO A 304 17.67 -6.66 23.15
C PRO A 304 17.49 -8.03 22.51
N TYR A 305 18.59 -8.74 22.23
CA TYR A 305 18.58 -10.08 21.62
C TYR A 305 17.58 -11.03 22.26
N ASP A 306 16.79 -11.70 21.43
CA ASP A 306 15.78 -12.69 21.83
C ASP A 306 15.87 -13.89 20.88
N TYR A 307 16.39 -15.01 21.39
CA TYR A 307 16.62 -16.23 20.62
C TYR A 307 15.31 -16.85 20.14
N GLU A 308 14.31 -16.99 21.03
CA GLU A 308 13.06 -17.67 20.71
C GLU A 308 12.24 -16.87 19.69
N GLU A 309 12.22 -15.54 19.82
CA GLU A 309 11.55 -14.70 18.85
C GLU A 309 12.23 -14.75 17.47
N LEU A 310 13.56 -14.71 17.41
CA LEU A 310 14.29 -14.85 16.14
C LEU A 310 14.10 -16.22 15.51
N ARG A 311 14.10 -17.29 16.31
CA ARG A 311 13.81 -18.66 15.87
C ARG A 311 12.39 -18.78 15.29
N ARG A 312 11.39 -18.22 15.97
CA ARG A 312 10.00 -18.18 15.49
C ARG A 312 9.89 -17.43 14.17
N ILE A 313 10.50 -16.26 14.07
CA ILE A 313 10.54 -15.47 12.83
C ILE A 313 11.21 -16.25 11.70
N LEU A 314 12.30 -16.96 11.98
CA LEU A 314 12.99 -17.77 10.97
C LEU A 314 12.09 -18.88 10.42
N LEU A 315 11.35 -19.58 11.28
CA LEU A 315 10.36 -20.57 10.88
C LEU A 315 9.24 -19.95 10.04
N GLU A 316 8.68 -18.80 10.46
CA GLU A 316 7.67 -18.06 9.70
C GLU A 316 8.17 -17.74 8.27
N LEU A 317 9.41 -17.28 8.12
CA LEU A 317 10.00 -16.97 6.80
C LEU A 317 10.21 -18.20 5.93
N ILE A 318 10.59 -19.33 6.51
CA ILE A 318 10.73 -20.61 5.81
C ILE A 318 9.37 -21.09 5.33
N ASP A 319 8.35 -21.02 6.18
CA ASP A 319 6.99 -21.46 5.85
C ASP A 319 6.36 -20.59 4.75
N ASP A 320 6.55 -19.26 4.81
CA ASP A 320 6.12 -18.34 3.75
C ASP A 320 6.77 -18.72 2.40
N ARG A 321 8.08 -19.00 2.40
CA ARG A 321 8.82 -19.38 1.19
C ARG A 321 8.33 -20.71 0.62
N ASN A 322 8.12 -21.70 1.49
CA ASN A 322 7.64 -23.03 1.09
C ASN A 322 6.19 -22.99 0.59
N SER A 323 5.37 -22.10 1.14
CA SER A 323 3.99 -21.88 0.70
C SER A 323 3.96 -21.38 -0.75
N TRP A 324 4.82 -20.42 -1.10
CA TRP A 324 4.96 -19.96 -2.49
C TRP A 324 5.49 -21.06 -3.42
N ARG A 325 6.56 -21.76 -3.05
CA ARG A 325 7.10 -22.89 -3.84
C ARG A 325 6.04 -23.98 -4.08
N SER A 326 5.25 -24.29 -3.06
CA SER A 326 4.15 -25.26 -3.17
C SER A 326 3.04 -24.75 -4.08
N PHE A 327 2.67 -23.47 -3.96
CA PHE A 327 1.72 -22.84 -4.87
C PHE A 327 2.18 -22.95 -6.33
N PHE A 328 3.43 -22.58 -6.63
CA PHE A 328 3.96 -22.66 -7.99
C PHE A 328 3.93 -24.08 -8.55
N ARG A 329 4.43 -25.05 -7.78
CA ARG A 329 4.42 -26.47 -8.17
C ARG A 329 3.01 -26.99 -8.41
N ASN A 330 2.09 -26.72 -7.49
CA ASN A 330 0.73 -27.26 -7.55
C ASN A 330 -0.11 -26.63 -8.68
N ASN A 331 0.29 -25.46 -9.17
CA ASN A 331 -0.40 -24.76 -10.26
C ASN A 331 0.39 -24.79 -11.58
N GLY A 332 1.50 -25.54 -11.67
CA GLY A 332 2.32 -25.61 -12.87
C GLY A 332 2.95 -24.28 -13.30
N VAL A 333 3.15 -23.36 -12.35
CA VAL A 333 3.71 -22.03 -12.60
C VAL A 333 5.23 -22.08 -12.50
N ALA A 334 5.92 -21.58 -13.51
CA ALA A 334 7.36 -21.32 -13.47
C ALA A 334 7.60 -19.82 -13.26
N PRO A 335 7.89 -19.36 -12.03
CA PRO A 335 8.11 -17.94 -11.77
C PRO A 335 9.51 -17.49 -12.24
N LEU A 336 9.65 -16.19 -12.57
CA LEU A 336 10.96 -15.54 -12.59
C LEU A 336 11.45 -15.38 -11.15
N THR A 337 12.47 -16.14 -10.75
CA THR A 337 13.09 -15.96 -9.43
C THR A 337 14.03 -14.76 -9.45
N VAL A 338 13.88 -13.88 -8.47
CA VAL A 338 14.76 -12.73 -8.24
C VAL A 338 15.30 -12.82 -6.82
N THR A 339 16.61 -12.77 -6.66
CA THR A 339 17.25 -12.71 -5.33
C THR A 339 17.57 -11.27 -4.97
N TYR A 340 17.30 -10.88 -3.72
CA TYR A 340 17.56 -9.54 -3.19
C TYR A 340 19.00 -9.10 -3.47
N GLU A 341 19.95 -9.99 -3.26
CA GLU A 341 21.38 -9.74 -3.44
C GLU A 341 21.72 -9.41 -4.89
N ASN A 342 21.21 -10.17 -5.86
CA ASN A 342 21.47 -9.90 -7.28
C ASN A 342 20.74 -8.63 -7.73
N PHE A 343 19.50 -8.45 -7.29
CA PHE A 343 18.70 -7.27 -7.57
C PHE A 343 19.37 -5.96 -7.12
N VAL A 344 19.92 -5.92 -5.90
CA VAL A 344 20.58 -4.72 -5.39
C VAL A 344 21.92 -4.48 -6.10
N ASN A 345 22.59 -5.54 -6.56
CA ASN A 345 23.85 -5.44 -7.28
C ASN A 345 23.67 -4.93 -8.72
N ASP A 346 22.60 -5.34 -9.42
CA ASP A 346 22.28 -4.89 -10.78
C ASP A 346 20.79 -4.60 -10.97
N ILE A 347 20.39 -3.39 -10.56
CA ILE A 347 19.01 -2.90 -10.70
C ILE A 347 18.58 -2.84 -12.18
N PRO A 348 19.37 -2.27 -13.12
CA PRO A 348 18.99 -2.23 -14.52
C PRO A 348 18.73 -3.61 -15.12
N ALA A 349 19.60 -4.59 -14.88
CA ALA A 349 19.41 -5.96 -15.38
C ALA A 349 18.12 -6.58 -14.81
N THR A 350 17.90 -6.44 -13.51
CA THR A 350 16.67 -6.96 -12.86
C THR A 350 15.40 -6.35 -13.45
N ILE A 351 15.39 -5.05 -13.75
CA ILE A 351 14.24 -4.41 -14.42
C ILE A 351 14.04 -4.98 -15.82
N VAL A 352 15.12 -5.26 -16.56
CA VAL A 352 15.06 -5.88 -17.89
C VAL A 352 14.47 -7.29 -17.80
N ASP A 353 14.93 -8.13 -16.88
CA ASP A 353 14.44 -9.50 -16.69
C ASP A 353 12.94 -9.50 -16.34
N ILE A 354 12.54 -8.65 -15.40
CA ILE A 354 11.13 -8.48 -15.04
C ILE A 354 10.32 -7.99 -16.24
N SER A 355 10.81 -6.99 -16.99
CA SER A 355 10.08 -6.49 -18.15
C SER A 355 9.91 -7.55 -19.24
N THR A 356 10.92 -8.40 -19.43
CA THR A 356 10.88 -9.52 -20.36
C THR A 356 9.86 -10.57 -19.91
N CYS A 357 9.87 -10.94 -18.62
CA CYS A 357 8.90 -11.86 -18.02
C CYS A 357 7.45 -11.36 -18.14
N VAL A 358 7.23 -10.05 -17.98
CA VAL A 358 5.93 -9.40 -18.15
C VAL A 358 5.56 -9.22 -19.63
N GLY A 359 6.50 -9.36 -20.56
CA GLY A 359 6.28 -9.17 -21.99
C GLY A 359 6.14 -7.71 -22.40
N VAL A 360 6.90 -6.81 -21.77
CA VAL A 360 6.97 -5.39 -22.14
C VAL A 360 8.41 -4.92 -22.30
N ARG A 361 8.63 -3.98 -23.21
CA ARG A 361 9.96 -3.38 -23.42
C ARG A 361 10.11 -2.12 -22.59
N VAL A 362 11.08 -2.10 -21.67
CA VAL A 362 11.47 -0.89 -20.93
C VAL A 362 12.72 -0.28 -21.58
N PRO A 363 12.67 0.99 -22.03
CA PRO A 363 13.86 1.68 -22.56
C PRO A 363 14.96 1.79 -21.49
N LYS A 364 16.23 1.75 -21.92
CA LYS A 364 17.40 1.77 -21.02
C LYS A 364 17.41 3.01 -20.11
N GLU A 365 16.93 4.14 -20.59
CA GLU A 365 16.85 5.39 -19.84
C GLU A 365 15.88 5.28 -18.65
N ARG A 366 14.91 4.36 -18.73
CA ARG A 366 13.94 4.08 -17.67
C ARG A 366 14.34 2.91 -16.77
N THR A 367 15.49 2.28 -16.99
CA THR A 367 16.04 1.26 -16.10
C THR A 367 17.12 1.83 -15.16
N LEU A 368 17.74 2.96 -15.55
CA LEU A 368 18.73 3.68 -14.75
C LEU A 368 18.06 4.51 -13.64
N ILE A 369 17.65 3.84 -12.57
CA ILE A 369 16.87 4.42 -11.48
C ILE A 369 17.58 4.22 -10.14
N GLU A 370 17.98 5.32 -9.50
CA GLU A 370 18.58 5.29 -8.16
C GLU A 370 17.58 4.87 -7.08
N PRO A 371 17.91 3.93 -6.17
CA PRO A 371 16.99 3.48 -5.15
C PRO A 371 16.71 4.54 -4.08
N VAL A 372 15.44 4.63 -3.69
CA VAL A 372 14.94 5.61 -2.69
C VAL A 372 15.08 5.08 -1.26
N SER A 373 15.30 3.78 -1.07
CA SER A 373 15.51 3.15 0.24
C SER A 373 16.90 2.54 0.37
N ARG A 374 17.40 2.44 1.60
CA ARG A 374 18.69 1.79 1.93
C ARG A 374 18.50 0.53 2.77
N LYS A 375 19.48 -0.39 2.67
CA LYS A 375 19.63 -1.54 3.57
C LYS A 375 19.73 -1.05 5.01
N MET A 376 19.03 -1.73 5.93
CA MET A 376 19.02 -1.40 7.36
C MET A 376 20.13 -2.08 8.17
N ALA A 377 20.90 -2.98 7.55
CA ALA A 377 21.96 -3.71 8.24
C ALA A 377 23.09 -2.76 8.67
N ASP A 378 23.53 -2.93 9.91
CA ASP A 378 24.58 -2.17 10.60
C ASP A 378 25.48 -3.14 11.39
N SER A 379 26.49 -2.62 12.10
CA SER A 379 27.40 -3.44 12.91
C SER A 379 26.67 -4.31 13.94
N TYR A 380 25.61 -3.78 14.54
CA TYR A 380 24.75 -4.51 15.48
C TYR A 380 24.03 -5.70 14.82
N THR A 381 23.59 -5.54 13.56
CA THR A 381 22.98 -6.65 12.80
C THR A 381 23.95 -7.81 12.62
N MET A 382 25.22 -7.53 12.36
CA MET A 382 26.25 -8.56 12.20
C MET A 382 26.54 -9.29 13.51
N GLU A 383 26.62 -8.54 14.63
CA GLU A 383 26.81 -9.11 15.97
C GLU A 383 25.67 -10.07 16.35
N ILE A 384 24.42 -9.61 16.22
CA ILE A 384 23.25 -10.46 16.52
C ILE A 384 23.18 -11.68 15.61
N MET A 385 23.57 -11.54 14.35
CA MET A 385 23.62 -12.68 13.43
C MET A 385 24.61 -13.74 13.89
N GLN A 386 25.81 -13.36 14.30
CA GLN A 386 26.82 -14.30 14.79
C GLN A 386 26.35 -15.03 16.06
N ILE A 387 25.77 -14.29 17.00
CA ILE A 387 25.21 -14.86 18.24
C ILE A 387 24.08 -15.83 17.90
N PHE A 388 23.12 -15.40 17.08
CA PHE A 388 21.96 -16.21 16.73
C PHE A 388 22.35 -17.47 15.96
N LYS A 389 23.28 -17.40 15.01
CA LYS A 389 23.75 -18.58 14.27
C LYS A 389 24.35 -19.62 15.22
N ARG A 390 25.24 -19.20 16.13
CA ARG A 390 25.87 -20.10 17.12
C ARG A 390 24.84 -20.71 18.06
N ASP A 391 23.92 -19.90 18.58
CA ASP A 391 22.90 -20.37 19.52
C ASP A 391 21.91 -21.32 18.81
N LEU A 392 21.56 -21.05 17.55
CA LEU A 392 20.70 -21.93 16.74
C LEU A 392 21.38 -23.27 16.43
N GLU A 393 22.66 -23.26 16.08
CA GLU A 393 23.45 -24.48 15.87
C GLU A 393 23.48 -25.36 17.13
N GLY A 394 23.67 -24.75 18.30
CA GLY A 394 23.72 -25.46 19.58
C GLY A 394 22.35 -25.94 20.10
N ASN A 395 21.29 -25.15 19.91
CA ASN A 395 19.98 -25.41 20.51
C ASN A 395 18.98 -26.09 19.55
N ASP A 396 19.14 -25.93 18.23
CA ASP A 396 18.27 -26.51 17.19
C ASP A 396 19.05 -26.80 15.89
N ALA A 397 19.99 -27.76 15.99
CA ALA A 397 20.85 -28.15 14.87
C ALA A 397 20.08 -28.58 13.61
N GLN A 398 18.87 -29.14 13.78
CA GLN A 398 18.03 -29.53 12.64
C GLN A 398 17.56 -28.30 11.86
N LEU A 399 17.04 -27.28 12.55
CA LEU A 399 16.64 -26.03 11.92
C LEU A 399 17.84 -25.29 11.33
N PHE A 400 18.97 -25.27 12.03
CA PHE A 400 20.22 -24.70 11.51
C PHE A 400 20.61 -25.32 10.16
N ASN A 401 20.72 -26.65 10.09
CA ASN A 401 21.07 -27.36 8.85
C ASN A 401 20.06 -27.10 7.72
N LYS A 402 18.77 -27.04 8.05
CA LYS A 402 17.72 -26.72 7.06
C LYS A 402 17.90 -25.30 6.50
N VAL A 403 18.29 -24.34 7.34
CA VAL A 403 18.51 -22.95 6.91
C VAL A 403 19.74 -22.85 6.02
N GLU A 404 20.86 -23.48 6.39
CA GLU A 404 22.08 -23.50 5.56
C GLU A 404 21.81 -24.16 4.19
N GLN A 405 21.08 -25.28 4.16
CA GLN A 405 20.65 -25.91 2.90
C GLN A 405 19.77 -25.01 2.02
N LEU A 406 18.87 -24.22 2.62
CA LEU A 406 18.04 -23.27 1.87
C LEU A 406 18.86 -22.10 1.32
N ILE A 407 19.87 -21.64 2.06
CA ILE A 407 20.79 -20.59 1.62
C ILE A 407 21.63 -21.12 0.45
N ASP A 408 22.17 -22.33 0.56
CA ASP A 408 23.02 -22.96 -0.47
C ASP A 408 22.21 -23.37 -1.71
N GLY A 409 21.01 -23.90 -1.54
CA GLY A 409 20.12 -24.26 -2.66
C GLY A 409 19.77 -23.04 -3.53
N ASP A 410 19.55 -21.88 -2.92
CA ASP A 410 19.31 -20.63 -3.65
C ASP A 410 20.59 -20.10 -4.35
N ILE A 411 21.79 -20.62 -4.04
CA ILE A 411 23.04 -20.32 -4.76
C ILE A 411 23.20 -21.20 -5.99
N HIS A 412 22.68 -22.44 -5.95
CA HIS A 412 22.85 -23.43 -7.02
C HIS A 412 21.70 -23.50 -8.04
N GLU A 413 20.55 -22.85 -7.76
CA GLU A 413 19.45 -22.64 -8.72
C GLU A 413 19.65 -21.41 -9.64
N GLU A 414 20.67 -20.58 -9.38
CA GLU A 414 21.13 -19.44 -10.23
C GLU A 414 22.10 -19.92 -11.33
#